data_AF-A0AAE2XGY0-F1
#
_entry.id   AF-A0AAE2XGY0-F1
#
_cell.length_a   1.000
_cell.length_b   1.000
_cell.length_c   1.000
_cell.angle_alpha   90.00
_cell.angle_beta   90.00
_cell.angle_gamma   90.00
#
_symmetry.space_group_name_H-M   'P 1'
#
loop_
_entity.id
_entity.type
_entity.pdbx_description
1 polymer ?
#
loop_
_entity_poly.entity_id
_entity_poly.type
_entity_poly.pdbx_seq_one_letter_code
_entity_poly.pdbx_strand_id
1 'polypeptide(L)'
;MSAHLIFPTAISNKFNHYNSIDYDFMMDLVSGTIMDGLSPLYNFNIDVSCISTQGETLWLSNESKGAFEIANLLLGDMTEGARTRLFASPIELHGTFYYLAPVYWPTDELFLIVAFSTVGDNGNLLLALAQSLAREASEKLKCHYYLQKIPYEAKGEQRFANMDIQSVEKELIIEVAQACKGKIQQMHQVLNMGRTTLWRKLKQYEINIKEYK
;
A
#
# COMPACT_ATOMS: atom_id res chain seq x y z
N MET A 1 -44.78 -16.72 -12.63
CA MET A 1 -44.21 -15.94 -13.74
C MET A 1 -42.81 -15.53 -13.32
N SER A 2 -41.79 -16.08 -13.98
CA SER A 2 -40.39 -15.88 -13.61
C SER A 2 -39.89 -14.58 -14.23
N ALA A 3 -39.53 -13.59 -13.41
CA ALA A 3 -38.90 -12.37 -13.88
C ALA A 3 -37.39 -12.60 -13.93
N HIS A 4 -36.85 -12.76 -15.14
CA HIS A 4 -35.43 -12.63 -15.40
C HIS A 4 -35.01 -11.19 -15.10
N LEU A 5 -34.24 -10.99 -14.02
CA LEU A 5 -33.58 -9.73 -13.76
C LEU A 5 -32.28 -9.69 -14.56
N ILE A 6 -32.28 -8.86 -15.60
CA ILE A 6 -31.11 -8.50 -16.38
C ILE A 6 -30.35 -7.46 -15.56
N PHE A 7 -29.11 -7.77 -15.16
CA PHE A 7 -28.24 -6.80 -14.51
C PHE A 7 -27.86 -5.70 -15.52
N PRO A 8 -27.99 -4.40 -15.17
CA PRO A 8 -27.43 -3.35 -15.99
C PRO A 8 -25.91 -3.37 -15.87
N THR A 9 -25.25 -3.66 -16.99
CA THR A 9 -23.83 -3.36 -17.21
C THR A 9 -23.68 -1.84 -17.30
N ALA A 10 -23.47 -1.18 -16.17
CA ALA A 10 -23.09 0.22 -16.15
C ALA A 10 -21.98 0.41 -15.12
N ILE A 11 -20.76 0.09 -15.55
CA ILE A 11 -19.51 0.46 -14.88
C ILE A 11 -19.52 2.00 -14.80
N SER A 12 -19.78 2.54 -13.62
CA SER A 12 -19.62 3.96 -13.34
C SER A 12 -18.14 4.26 -13.15
N ASN A 13 -17.58 4.94 -14.15
CA ASN A 13 -16.18 5.37 -14.30
C ASN A 13 -15.70 6.29 -13.15
N LYS A 14 -15.37 5.74 -11.98
CA LYS A 14 -14.45 6.38 -11.02
C LYS A 14 -13.22 5.54 -10.67
N PHE A 15 -13.12 4.31 -11.18
CA PHE A 15 -12.00 3.39 -10.89
C PHE A 15 -10.86 3.39 -11.93
N ASN A 16 -10.87 4.30 -12.92
CA ASN A 16 -9.92 4.32 -14.05
C ASN A 16 -8.49 4.82 -13.71
N HIS A 17 -7.92 4.41 -12.59
CA HIS A 17 -6.51 4.70 -12.28
C HIS A 17 -5.65 3.47 -11.96
N TYR A 18 -6.23 2.27 -11.92
CA TYR A 18 -5.48 1.04 -11.62
C TYR A 18 -5.73 0.00 -12.73
N ASN A 19 -4.64 -0.58 -13.24
CA ASN A 19 -4.74 -1.72 -14.15
C ASN A 19 -5.34 -2.90 -13.38
N SER A 20 -6.11 -3.77 -14.04
CA SER A 20 -6.79 -4.91 -13.39
C SER A 20 -5.84 -5.80 -12.57
N ILE A 21 -4.59 -5.95 -13.01
CA ILE A 21 -3.53 -6.71 -12.33
C ILE A 21 -3.18 -6.14 -10.95
N ASP A 22 -3.25 -4.82 -10.78
CA ASP A 22 -2.97 -4.16 -9.50
C ASP A 22 -4.13 -4.35 -8.53
N TYR A 23 -5.37 -4.35 -9.04
CA TYR A 23 -6.55 -4.54 -8.23
C TYR A 23 -6.63 -5.92 -7.57
N ASP A 24 -6.36 -7.00 -8.33
CA ASP A 24 -6.37 -8.37 -7.81
C ASP A 24 -5.32 -8.53 -6.69
N PHE A 25 -4.12 -8.00 -6.92
CA PHE A 25 -3.06 -7.99 -5.90
C PHE A 25 -3.48 -7.23 -4.64
N MET A 26 -4.09 -6.06 -4.78
CA MET A 26 -4.55 -5.28 -3.63
C MET A 26 -5.67 -6.00 -2.86
N MET A 27 -6.57 -6.69 -3.56
CA MET A 27 -7.59 -7.52 -2.93
C MET A 27 -6.99 -8.71 -2.19
N ASP A 28 -5.98 -9.37 -2.75
CA ASP A 28 -5.23 -10.45 -2.08
C ASP A 28 -4.49 -9.93 -0.83
N LEU A 29 -3.89 -8.74 -0.92
CA LEU A 29 -3.19 -8.12 0.22
C LEU A 29 -4.15 -7.81 1.36
N VAL A 30 -5.31 -7.22 1.04
CA VAL A 30 -6.35 -6.89 2.03
C VAL A 30 -6.92 -8.17 2.63
N SER A 31 -7.44 -9.07 1.80
CA SER A 31 -8.09 -10.30 2.27
C SER A 31 -7.12 -11.19 3.06
N GLY A 32 -5.87 -11.34 2.60
CA GLY A 32 -4.81 -12.04 3.32
C GLY A 32 -4.52 -11.42 4.69
N THR A 33 -4.38 -10.09 4.77
CA THR A 33 -4.16 -9.40 6.05
C THR A 33 -5.30 -9.64 7.04
N ILE A 34 -6.54 -9.60 6.56
CA ILE A 34 -7.70 -9.88 7.41
C ILE A 34 -7.71 -11.34 7.88
N MET A 35 -7.52 -12.29 6.97
CA MET A 35 -7.58 -13.71 7.28
C MET A 35 -6.43 -14.15 8.20
N ASP A 36 -5.23 -13.61 8.01
CA ASP A 36 -4.09 -13.85 8.91
C ASP A 36 -4.39 -13.35 10.33
N GLY A 37 -4.97 -12.16 10.45
CA GLY A 37 -5.38 -11.58 11.73
C GLY A 37 -6.50 -12.34 12.43
N LEU A 38 -7.39 -12.97 11.67
CA LEU A 38 -8.48 -13.81 12.17
C LEU A 38 -8.08 -15.26 12.41
N SER A 39 -6.92 -15.70 11.92
CA SER A 39 -6.44 -17.09 12.06
C SER A 39 -6.47 -17.61 13.51
N PRO A 40 -6.17 -16.83 14.57
CA PRO A 40 -6.27 -17.31 15.95
C PRO A 40 -7.72 -17.51 16.44
N LEU A 41 -8.70 -16.96 15.71
CA LEU A 41 -10.12 -16.93 16.06
C LEU A 41 -10.96 -17.89 15.20
N TYR A 42 -10.36 -18.92 14.60
CA TYR A 42 -11.03 -19.88 13.71
C TYR A 42 -12.34 -20.46 14.28
N ASN A 43 -12.44 -20.60 15.61
CA ASN A 43 -13.62 -21.15 16.28
C ASN A 43 -14.80 -20.17 16.43
N PHE A 44 -14.64 -18.88 16.12
CA PHE A 44 -15.63 -17.84 16.39
C PHE A 44 -16.69 -17.67 15.29
N ASN A 45 -16.68 -18.51 14.25
CA ASN A 45 -17.65 -18.50 13.14
C ASN A 45 -17.92 -17.08 12.61
N ILE A 46 -16.82 -16.37 12.31
CA ILE A 46 -16.83 -15.01 11.77
C ILE A 46 -16.71 -15.11 10.26
N ASP A 47 -17.71 -14.60 9.55
CA ASP A 47 -17.63 -14.42 8.11
C ASP A 47 -17.16 -13.00 7.78
N VAL A 48 -16.37 -12.86 6.74
CA VAL A 48 -15.82 -11.58 6.30
C VAL A 48 -16.22 -11.31 4.86
N SER A 49 -16.57 -10.06 4.60
CA SER A 49 -16.71 -9.54 3.25
C SER A 49 -15.90 -8.26 3.06
N CYS A 50 -15.31 -8.11 1.87
CA CYS A 50 -14.86 -6.81 1.40
C CYS A 50 -15.91 -6.26 0.44
N ILE A 51 -16.34 -5.03 0.69
CA ILE A 51 -17.43 -4.37 -0.03
C ILE A 51 -16.90 -3.07 -0.61
N SER A 52 -17.26 -2.78 -1.87
CA SER A 52 -16.90 -1.53 -2.53
C SER A 52 -17.58 -0.34 -1.85
N THR A 53 -17.10 0.87 -2.16
CA THR A 53 -17.74 2.10 -1.69
C THR A 53 -19.14 2.32 -2.27
N GLN A 54 -19.52 1.54 -3.27
CA GLN A 54 -20.84 1.53 -3.89
C GLN A 54 -21.73 0.41 -3.36
N GLY A 55 -21.27 -0.40 -2.40
CA GLY A 55 -22.06 -1.52 -1.87
C GLY A 55 -22.01 -2.78 -2.73
N GLU A 56 -21.00 -2.95 -3.59
CA GLU A 56 -20.79 -4.19 -4.33
C GLU A 56 -19.88 -5.12 -3.53
N THR A 57 -20.26 -6.39 -3.39
CA THR A 57 -19.39 -7.39 -2.75
C THR A 57 -18.20 -7.69 -3.64
N LEU A 58 -16.99 -7.37 -3.17
CA LEU A 58 -15.73 -7.56 -3.89
C LEU A 58 -15.09 -8.91 -3.53
N TRP A 59 -15.24 -9.35 -2.28
CA TRP A 59 -14.66 -10.61 -1.79
C TRP A 59 -15.44 -11.15 -0.59
N LEU A 60 -15.39 -12.47 -0.40
CA LEU A 60 -16.02 -13.20 0.70
C LEU A 60 -15.05 -14.26 1.24
N SER A 61 -14.98 -14.40 2.56
CA SER A 61 -14.24 -15.50 3.21
C SER A 61 -14.93 -16.85 3.03
N ASN A 62 -16.24 -16.85 2.77
CA ASN A 62 -17.06 -18.04 2.62
C ASN A 62 -18.11 -17.83 1.53
N GLU A 63 -18.00 -18.56 0.43
CA GLU A 63 -18.88 -18.46 -0.75
C GLU A 63 -20.33 -18.93 -0.47
N SER A 64 -20.57 -19.64 0.63
CA SER A 64 -21.88 -20.24 0.94
C SER A 64 -22.93 -19.26 1.46
N LYS A 65 -22.55 -18.03 1.82
CA LYS A 65 -23.46 -16.97 2.27
C LYS A 65 -23.47 -15.85 1.25
N GLY A 66 -24.47 -15.90 0.36
CA GLY A 66 -24.71 -14.89 -0.68
C GLY A 66 -24.82 -13.47 -0.12
N ALA A 67 -24.80 -12.49 -1.05
CA ALA A 67 -24.89 -11.04 -0.85
C ALA A 67 -25.07 -10.60 0.60
N PHE A 68 -23.96 -10.20 1.24
CA PHE A 68 -23.95 -9.58 2.57
C PHE A 68 -25.05 -8.51 2.61
N GLU A 69 -26.12 -8.71 3.40
CA GLU A 69 -27.30 -7.83 3.41
C GLU A 69 -26.93 -6.37 3.71
N ILE A 70 -25.85 -6.18 4.47
CA ILE A 70 -25.28 -4.87 4.81
C ILE A 70 -24.84 -4.07 3.57
N ALA A 71 -24.53 -4.73 2.46
CA ALA A 71 -24.15 -4.09 1.21
C ALA A 71 -25.27 -3.18 0.67
N ASN A 72 -26.54 -3.55 0.90
CA ASN A 72 -27.68 -2.73 0.52
C ASN A 72 -27.77 -1.43 1.32
N LEU A 73 -27.26 -1.39 2.57
CA LEU A 73 -27.20 -0.16 3.35
C LEU A 73 -26.18 0.82 2.78
N LEU A 74 -25.20 0.33 2.03
CA LEU A 74 -24.13 1.14 1.43
C LEU A 74 -24.51 1.68 0.04
N LEU A 75 -25.64 1.24 -0.53
CA LEU A 75 -26.14 1.72 -1.82
C LEU A 75 -26.74 3.14 -1.68
N GLY A 76 -25.97 4.16 -2.06
CA GLY A 76 -26.45 5.55 -2.19
C GLY A 76 -25.41 6.60 -1.79
N ASP A 77 -25.65 7.86 -2.15
CA ASP A 77 -24.82 9.00 -1.73
C ASP A 77 -25.01 9.27 -0.23
N MET A 78 -24.18 8.65 0.60
CA MET A 78 -24.15 8.93 2.04
C MET A 78 -23.39 10.20 2.37
N THR A 79 -23.99 11.03 3.22
CA THR A 79 -23.29 12.13 3.90
C THR A 79 -22.10 11.61 4.71
N GLU A 80 -21.06 12.43 4.87
CA GLU A 80 -19.86 12.08 5.64
C GLU A 80 -20.20 11.66 7.07
N GLY A 81 -21.10 12.41 7.74
CA GLY A 81 -21.57 12.08 9.09
C GLY A 81 -22.37 10.78 9.19
N ALA A 82 -23.06 10.36 8.13
CA ALA A 82 -23.72 9.05 8.09
C ALA A 82 -22.68 7.92 7.96
N ARG A 83 -21.65 8.13 7.12
CA ARG A 83 -20.53 7.18 6.98
C ARG A 83 -19.76 6.98 8.28
N THR A 84 -19.46 8.04 9.02
CA THR A 84 -18.74 7.92 10.31
C THR A 84 -19.51 7.05 11.31
N ARG A 85 -20.85 7.09 11.29
CA ARG A 85 -21.68 6.28 12.20
C ARG A 85 -21.66 4.80 11.85
N LEU A 86 -21.51 4.44 10.57
CA LEU A 86 -21.42 3.04 10.15
C LEU A 86 -20.24 2.31 10.80
N PHE A 87 -19.16 3.03 11.06
CA PHE A 87 -17.93 2.46 11.65
C PHE A 87 -17.88 2.62 13.17
N ALA A 88 -18.86 3.28 13.78
CA ALA A 88 -18.84 3.63 15.20
C ALA A 88 -19.47 2.57 16.11
N SER A 89 -20.35 1.73 15.58
CA SER A 89 -21.08 0.71 16.33
C SER A 89 -21.44 -0.48 15.45
N PRO A 90 -21.59 -1.69 16.02
CA PRO A 90 -22.13 -2.82 15.27
C PRO A 90 -23.56 -2.55 14.79
N ILE A 91 -23.91 -3.15 13.67
CA ILE A 91 -25.25 -3.07 13.07
C ILE A 91 -25.88 -4.44 13.13
N GLU A 92 -27.05 -4.56 13.76
CA GLU A 92 -27.82 -5.80 13.78
C GLU A 92 -28.81 -5.82 12.60
N LEU A 93 -28.74 -6.86 11.77
CA LEU A 93 -29.75 -7.16 10.75
C LEU A 93 -30.16 -8.62 10.87
N HIS A 94 -31.45 -8.87 11.07
CA HIS A 94 -32.04 -10.22 11.12
C HIS A 94 -31.28 -11.20 12.06
N GLY A 95 -30.79 -10.72 13.21
CA GLY A 95 -30.05 -11.51 14.20
C GLY A 95 -28.57 -11.75 13.86
N THR A 96 -28.06 -11.16 12.79
CA THR A 96 -26.64 -11.12 12.44
C THR A 96 -26.06 -9.76 12.79
N PHE A 97 -24.93 -9.75 13.50
CA PHE A 97 -24.22 -8.53 13.86
C PHE A 97 -23.12 -8.26 12.85
N TYR A 98 -23.09 -7.04 12.30
CA TYR A 98 -22.11 -6.57 11.33
C TYR A 98 -21.19 -5.53 11.96
N TYR A 99 -19.88 -5.71 11.76
CA TYR A 99 -18.84 -4.82 12.25
C TYR A 99 -18.09 -4.28 11.05
N LEU A 100 -18.27 -2.98 10.78
CA LEU A 100 -17.76 -2.34 9.59
C LEU A 100 -16.49 -1.55 9.90
N ALA A 101 -15.50 -1.68 9.03
CA ALA A 101 -14.26 -0.94 9.14
C ALA A 101 -13.79 -0.44 7.76
N PRO A 102 -13.38 0.83 7.64
CA PRO A 102 -12.90 1.39 6.39
C PRO A 102 -11.46 0.96 6.11
N VAL A 103 -11.18 0.59 4.87
CA VAL A 103 -9.82 0.46 4.33
C VAL A 103 -9.56 1.65 3.43
N TYR A 104 -8.48 2.38 3.72
CA TYR A 104 -8.10 3.58 2.99
C TYR A 104 -6.97 3.30 2.01
N TRP A 105 -7.07 3.96 0.87
CA TRP A 105 -5.98 4.06 -0.09
C TRP A 105 -4.88 5.00 0.43
N PRO A 106 -3.63 4.89 -0.06
CA PRO A 106 -2.56 5.84 0.25
C PRO A 106 -2.84 7.33 0.04
N THR A 107 -3.86 7.71 -0.71
CA THR A 107 -4.31 9.11 -0.85
C THR A 107 -5.34 9.51 0.21
N ASP A 108 -5.54 8.70 1.24
CA ASP A 108 -6.59 8.80 2.27
C ASP A 108 -8.03 8.73 1.71
N GLU A 109 -8.19 8.27 0.47
CA GLU A 109 -9.49 7.96 -0.11
C GLU A 109 -10.00 6.61 0.41
N LEU A 110 -11.31 6.51 0.70
CA LEU A 110 -11.91 5.23 1.08
C LEU A 110 -11.82 4.27 -0.11
N PHE A 111 -11.09 3.17 0.06
CA PHE A 111 -10.89 2.16 -0.97
C PHE A 111 -12.03 1.13 -0.95
N LEU A 112 -12.23 0.50 0.21
CA LEU A 112 -13.27 -0.48 0.44
C LEU A 112 -13.68 -0.52 1.91
N ILE A 113 -14.73 -1.29 2.21
CA ILE A 113 -15.23 -1.53 3.56
C ILE A 113 -15.07 -3.02 3.86
N VAL A 114 -14.43 -3.33 4.98
CA VAL A 114 -14.40 -4.68 5.53
C VAL A 114 -15.59 -4.85 6.47
N ALA A 115 -16.35 -5.92 6.28
CA ALA A 115 -17.51 -6.26 7.09
C ALA A 115 -17.30 -7.62 7.72
N PHE A 116 -17.20 -7.66 9.05
CA PHE A 116 -17.27 -8.93 9.80
C PHE A 116 -18.72 -9.19 10.14
N SER A 117 -19.14 -10.44 10.03
CA SER A 117 -20.47 -10.87 10.46
C SER A 117 -20.40 -12.13 11.32
N THR A 118 -21.28 -12.19 12.30
CA THR A 118 -21.37 -13.31 13.25
C THR A 118 -22.77 -13.37 13.85
N VAL A 119 -23.14 -14.56 14.34
CA VAL A 119 -24.38 -14.78 15.06
C VAL A 119 -24.10 -14.56 16.55
N GLY A 120 -24.66 -13.49 17.12
CA GLY A 120 -24.47 -13.09 18.51
C GLY A 120 -23.65 -11.80 18.67
N ASP A 121 -23.96 -11.04 19.72
CA ASP A 121 -23.27 -9.79 20.04
C ASP A 121 -21.91 -10.08 20.68
N ASN A 122 -20.84 -9.84 19.91
CA ASN A 122 -19.45 -9.92 20.39
C ASN A 122 -18.94 -8.54 20.85
N GLY A 123 -19.83 -7.57 20.96
CA GLY A 123 -19.60 -6.23 21.48
C GLY A 123 -18.50 -5.47 20.75
N ASN A 124 -17.94 -4.48 21.44
CA ASN A 124 -16.94 -3.59 20.85
C ASN A 124 -15.59 -4.28 20.57
N LEU A 125 -15.37 -5.52 21.02
CA LEU A 125 -14.12 -6.24 20.78
C LEU A 125 -13.97 -6.57 19.30
N LEU A 126 -15.01 -7.15 18.69
CA LEU A 126 -14.97 -7.51 17.28
C LEU A 126 -14.96 -6.27 16.38
N LEU A 127 -15.59 -5.17 16.82
CA LEU A 127 -15.48 -3.86 16.17
C LEU A 127 -14.04 -3.34 16.19
N ALA A 128 -13.40 -3.35 17.36
CA ALA A 128 -12.01 -2.90 17.51
C ALA A 128 -11.05 -3.77 16.70
N LEU A 129 -11.30 -5.08 16.60
CA LEU A 129 -10.54 -5.98 15.75
C LEU A 129 -10.71 -5.65 14.27
N ALA A 130 -11.95 -5.50 13.80
CA ALA A 130 -12.24 -5.11 12.42
C ALA A 130 -11.52 -3.80 12.05
N GLN A 131 -11.61 -2.79 12.92
CA GLN A 131 -10.92 -1.51 12.74
C GLN A 131 -9.39 -1.65 12.72
N SER A 132 -8.83 -2.48 13.60
CA SER A 132 -7.38 -2.69 13.69
C SER A 132 -6.85 -3.40 12.44
N LEU A 133 -7.55 -4.43 11.96
CA LEU A 133 -7.15 -5.18 10.77
C LEU A 133 -7.35 -4.37 9.48
N ALA A 134 -8.44 -3.60 9.37
CA ALA A 134 -8.64 -2.70 8.24
C ALA A 134 -7.58 -1.57 8.21
N ARG A 135 -7.17 -1.07 9.38
CA ARG A 135 -6.05 -0.14 9.49
C ARG A 135 -4.74 -0.78 9.05
N GLU A 136 -4.43 -1.99 9.51
CA GLU A 136 -3.23 -2.71 9.07
C GLU A 136 -3.22 -2.92 7.55
N ALA A 137 -4.35 -3.33 6.97
CA ALA A 137 -4.50 -3.45 5.53
C ALA A 137 -4.23 -2.11 4.81
N SER A 138 -4.80 -1.01 5.31
CA SER A 138 -4.55 0.35 4.78
C SER A 138 -3.07 0.72 4.81
N GLU A 139 -2.37 0.41 5.90
CA GLU A 139 -0.93 0.67 6.04
C GLU A 139 -0.08 -0.22 5.12
N LYS A 140 -0.48 -1.48 4.88
CA LYS A 140 0.18 -2.34 3.90
C LYS A 140 -0.02 -1.85 2.46
N LEU A 141 -1.22 -1.37 2.11
CA LEU A 141 -1.50 -0.74 0.81
C LEU A 141 -0.64 0.52 0.63
N LYS A 142 -0.56 1.38 1.66
CA LYS A 142 0.34 2.55 1.70
C LYS A 142 1.79 2.16 1.48
N CYS A 143 2.30 1.20 2.25
CA CYS A 143 3.66 0.72 2.11
C CYS A 143 3.93 0.20 0.70
N HIS A 144 3.05 -0.61 0.14
CA HIS A 144 3.20 -1.12 -1.23
C HIS A 144 3.27 0.02 -2.25
N TYR A 145 2.32 0.95 -2.20
CA TYR A 145 2.28 2.11 -3.08
C TYR A 145 3.53 2.99 -2.97
N TYR A 146 3.98 3.28 -1.75
CA TYR A 146 5.19 4.07 -1.54
C TYR A 146 6.44 3.31 -1.97
N LEU A 147 6.55 1.99 -1.75
CA LEU A 147 7.68 1.20 -2.24
C LEU A 147 7.75 1.16 -3.77
N GLN A 148 6.61 1.11 -4.46
CA GLN A 148 6.57 1.25 -5.93
C GLN A 148 6.96 2.67 -6.39
N LYS A 149 6.59 3.69 -5.60
CA LYS A 149 6.85 5.11 -5.90
C LYS A 149 8.19 5.62 -5.46
N ILE A 150 8.84 4.96 -4.49
CA ILE A 150 10.25 5.15 -4.22
C ILE A 150 10.86 4.91 -5.59
N PRO A 151 11.43 5.94 -6.23
CA PRO A 151 12.32 5.67 -7.32
C PRO A 151 13.31 4.73 -6.67
N TYR A 152 13.33 3.47 -7.11
CA TYR A 152 14.55 2.70 -6.97
C TYR A 152 15.59 3.70 -7.48
N GLU A 153 16.46 4.21 -6.60
CA GLU A 153 17.48 5.19 -6.96
C GLU A 153 18.53 4.49 -7.85
N ALA A 154 18.10 3.65 -8.79
CA ALA A 154 18.83 3.24 -9.97
C ALA A 154 19.11 4.38 -10.95
N LYS A 155 18.81 5.65 -10.62
CA LYS A 155 19.56 6.72 -11.29
C LYS A 155 21.02 6.75 -10.83
N GLY A 156 21.33 6.26 -9.63
CA GLY A 156 22.69 5.97 -9.20
C GLY A 156 23.23 4.67 -9.81
N GLU A 157 22.44 3.59 -9.80
CA GLU A 157 22.91 2.28 -10.27
C GLU A 157 23.03 2.16 -11.80
N GLN A 158 22.25 2.89 -12.60
CA GLN A 158 22.42 2.88 -14.06
C GLN A 158 23.67 3.62 -14.54
N ARG A 159 24.23 4.55 -13.76
CA ARG A 159 25.44 5.29 -14.15
C ARG A 159 26.68 4.40 -14.11
N PHE A 160 26.69 3.44 -13.20
CA PHE A 160 27.77 2.48 -13.00
C PHE A 160 27.44 1.09 -13.55
N ALA A 161 26.25 0.90 -14.11
CA ALA A 161 25.86 -0.34 -14.77
C ALA A 161 26.86 -0.64 -15.90
N ASN A 162 27.44 -1.85 -15.87
CA ASN A 162 28.48 -2.34 -16.79
C ASN A 162 29.89 -1.73 -16.62
N MET A 163 30.15 -0.93 -15.57
CA MET A 163 31.51 -0.49 -15.22
C MET A 163 32.17 -1.46 -14.25
N ASP A 164 33.48 -1.68 -14.42
CA ASP A 164 34.28 -2.35 -13.40
C ASP A 164 34.49 -1.43 -12.18
N ILE A 165 34.84 -2.03 -11.04
CA ILE A 165 35.00 -1.32 -9.76
C ILE A 165 35.98 -0.12 -9.86
N GLN A 166 37.04 -0.21 -10.67
CA GLN A 166 38.01 0.88 -10.81
C GLN A 166 37.44 2.04 -11.62
N SER A 167 36.63 1.74 -12.64
CA SER A 167 35.92 2.75 -13.44
C SER A 167 34.88 3.49 -12.60
N VAL A 168 34.13 2.77 -11.76
CA VAL A 168 33.20 3.37 -10.78
C VAL A 168 33.93 4.31 -9.81
N GLU A 169 35.04 3.84 -9.24
CA GLU A 169 35.84 4.65 -8.31
C GLU A 169 36.39 5.91 -8.97
N LYS A 170 36.87 5.82 -10.22
CA LYS A 170 37.37 6.97 -10.99
C LYS A 170 36.28 8.02 -11.21
N GLU A 171 35.10 7.60 -11.66
CA GLU A 171 33.96 8.49 -11.91
C GLU A 171 33.49 9.20 -10.63
N LEU A 172 33.42 8.48 -9.50
CA LEU A 172 33.09 9.08 -8.20
C LEU A 172 34.13 10.13 -7.77
N ILE A 173 35.42 9.88 -7.99
CA ILE A 173 36.47 10.85 -7.69
C ILE A 173 36.34 12.11 -8.56
N ILE A 174 36.00 11.97 -9.84
CA ILE A 174 35.79 13.09 -10.76
C ILE A 174 34.57 13.92 -10.34
N GLU A 175 33.46 13.27 -10.03
CA GLU A 175 32.23 13.93 -9.57
C GLU A 175 32.47 14.73 -8.29
N VAL A 176 33.18 14.15 -7.32
CA VAL A 176 33.54 14.85 -6.09
C VAL A 176 34.55 15.97 -6.36
N ALA A 177 35.46 15.82 -7.33
CA ALA A 177 36.37 16.89 -7.74
C ALA A 177 35.61 18.10 -8.31
N GLN A 178 34.57 17.87 -9.13
CA GLN A 178 33.69 18.91 -9.65
C GLN A 178 32.90 19.58 -8.52
N ALA A 179 32.24 18.80 -7.66
CA ALA A 179 31.43 19.32 -6.56
C ALA A 179 32.26 20.13 -5.55
N CYS A 180 33.48 19.71 -5.26
CA CYS A 180 34.38 20.37 -4.31
C CYS A 180 35.31 21.42 -4.95
N LYS A 181 35.15 21.72 -6.25
CA LYS A 181 36.01 22.64 -7.01
C LYS A 181 37.52 22.34 -6.85
N GLY A 182 37.88 21.06 -6.94
CA GLY A 182 39.25 20.58 -6.77
C GLY A 182 39.86 20.78 -5.37
N LYS A 183 39.07 21.13 -4.34
CA LYS A 183 39.58 21.29 -2.97
C LYS A 183 39.77 19.93 -2.30
N ILE A 184 41.00 19.40 -2.34
CA ILE A 184 41.37 18.08 -1.79
C ILE A 184 40.93 17.90 -0.32
N GLN A 185 40.99 18.97 0.49
CA GLN A 185 40.58 18.94 1.89
C GLN A 185 39.08 18.61 2.06
N GLN A 186 38.24 19.04 1.12
CA GLN A 186 36.81 18.73 1.12
C GLN A 186 36.55 17.37 0.47
N MET A 187 37.23 17.09 -0.65
CA MET A 187 37.06 15.84 -1.40
C MET A 187 37.30 14.59 -0.54
N HIS A 188 38.35 14.58 0.29
CA HIS A 188 38.66 13.40 1.10
C HIS A 188 37.62 13.13 2.19
N GLN A 189 36.94 14.17 2.67
CA GLN A 189 35.86 14.04 3.66
C GLN A 189 34.61 13.48 2.99
N VAL A 190 34.26 13.99 1.80
CA VAL A 190 33.10 13.55 1.02
C VAL A 190 33.25 12.10 0.55
N LEU A 191 34.44 11.72 0.07
CA LEU A 191 34.74 10.34 -0.36
C LEU A 191 34.99 9.37 0.80
N ASN A 192 34.94 9.85 2.05
CA ASN A 192 35.25 9.09 3.25
C ASN A 192 36.54 8.26 3.13
N MET A 193 37.62 8.87 2.63
CA MET A 193 38.91 8.21 2.48
C MET A 193 40.08 9.08 2.98
N GLY A 194 41.20 8.44 3.31
CA GLY A 194 42.41 9.14 3.73
C GLY A 194 42.97 10.06 2.63
N ARG A 195 43.46 11.25 3.01
CA ARG A 195 44.07 12.22 2.07
C ARG A 195 45.18 11.61 1.22
N THR A 196 46.04 10.78 1.81
CA THR A 196 47.14 10.10 1.11
C THR A 196 46.63 9.05 0.12
N THR A 197 45.55 8.34 0.47
CA THR A 197 44.85 7.41 -0.44
C THR A 197 44.26 8.15 -1.64
N LEU A 198 43.57 9.27 -1.39
CA LEU A 198 43.02 10.11 -2.45
C LEU A 198 44.12 10.61 -3.40
N TRP A 199 45.24 11.12 -2.87
CA TRP A 199 46.39 11.53 -3.68
C TRP A 199 46.93 10.40 -4.57
N ARG A 200 47.06 9.19 -4.02
CA ARG A 200 47.53 8.03 -4.79
C ARG A 200 46.55 7.67 -5.91
N LYS A 201 45.24 7.73 -5.64
CA LYS A 201 44.18 7.46 -6.61
C LYS A 201 44.11 8.49 -7.73
N LEU A 202 44.22 9.78 -7.41
CA LEU A 202 44.29 10.86 -8.40
C LEU A 202 45.48 10.68 -9.35
N LYS A 203 46.65 10.31 -8.81
CA LYS A 203 47.83 10.01 -9.63
C LYS A 203 47.63 8.75 -10.48
N GLN A 204 47.05 7.70 -9.90
CA GLN A 204 46.77 6.44 -10.60
C GLN A 204 45.80 6.61 -11.77
N TYR A 205 44.79 7.46 -11.62
CA TYR A 205 43.78 7.75 -12.65
C TYR A 205 44.11 8.94 -13.54
N GLU A 206 45.30 9.54 -13.38
CA GLU A 206 45.76 10.72 -14.12
C GLU A 206 44.82 11.93 -14.03
N ILE A 207 44.13 12.10 -12.90
CA ILE A 207 43.19 13.20 -12.67
C ILE A 207 43.96 14.43 -12.21
N ASN A 208 43.97 15.47 -13.04
CA ASN A 208 44.60 16.76 -12.72
C ASN A 208 43.62 17.69 -12.00
N ILE A 209 43.75 17.79 -10.68
CA ILE A 209 42.86 18.62 -9.84
C ILE A 209 42.83 20.10 -10.23
N LYS A 210 43.87 20.62 -10.89
CA LYS A 210 43.90 22.03 -11.31
C LYS A 210 42.82 22.37 -12.34
N GLU A 211 42.32 21.36 -13.07
CA GLU A 211 41.26 21.52 -14.07
C GLU A 211 39.87 21.75 -13.45
N TYR A 212 39.74 21.52 -12.14
CA TYR A 212 38.46 21.58 -11.42
C TYR A 212 38.38 22.79 -10.47
N LYS A 213 39.35 23.71 -10.51
CA LYS A 213 39.41 24.88 -9.62
C LYS A 213 38.50 26.03 -10.03
#